data_AF-A0AAW3STI8-F1
#
_entry.id   AF-A0AAW3STI8-F1
#
_cell.length_a   1.000
_cell.length_b   1.000
_cell.length_c   1.000
_cell.angle_alpha   90.00
_cell.angle_beta   90.00
_cell.angle_gamma   90.00
#
_symmetry.space_group_name_H-M   'P 1'
#
loop_
_entity.id
_entity.type
_entity.pdbx_description
1 polymer ?
#
loop_
_entity_poly.entity_id
_entity_poly.type
_entity_poly.pdbx_seq_one_letter_code
_entity_poly.pdbx_strand_id
1 'polypeptide(L)' 'MLSDGITPLRFSLLLALCRQEEPETGIRLFEVPLSRQLKGLHDDLYDVGFALSDEVARALSWSRSGTNR' A
#
# COMPACT_ATOMS: atom_id res chain seq x y z
N MET A 1 -0.55 -0.63 3.92
CA MET A 1 0.62 -0.51 4.82
C MET A 1 1.29 0.83 4.68
N LEU A 2 1.96 1.29 5.74
CA LEU A 2 2.74 2.53 5.75
C LEU A 2 4.18 2.20 6.18
N SER A 3 5.15 2.74 5.46
CA SER A 3 6.58 2.71 5.79
C SER A 3 7.10 4.15 5.92
N ASP A 4 8.30 4.31 6.48
CA ASP A 4 8.91 5.58 6.87
C ASP A 4 8.66 6.78 5.94
N GLY A 5 8.46 7.95 6.56
CA GLY A 5 8.45 9.27 5.91
C GLY A 5 7.08 9.83 5.53
N ILE A 6 5.99 9.05 5.57
CA ILE A 6 4.67 9.56 5.19
C ILE A 6 4.12 10.51 6.26
N THR A 7 3.76 11.73 5.86
CA THR A 7 3.17 12.72 6.79
C THR A 7 1.77 12.27 7.24
N PRO A 8 1.50 12.17 8.56
CA PRO A 8 0.21 11.71 9.09
C PRO A 8 -1.00 12.48 8.56
N LEU A 9 -0.85 13.78 8.27
CA LEU A 9 -1.95 14.65 7.87
C LEU A 9 -2.54 14.31 6.49
N ARG A 10 -1.70 14.08 5.49
CA ARG A 10 -2.16 13.73 4.13
C ARG A 10 -2.86 12.38 4.11
N PHE A 11 -2.39 11.47 4.96
CA PHE A 11 -2.95 10.14 5.07
C PHE A 11 -4.33 10.14 5.77
N SER A 12 -4.46 10.87 6.87
CA SER A 12 -5.75 11.07 7.54
C SER A 12 -6.81 11.68 6.62
N LEU A 13 -6.40 12.62 5.75
CA LEU A 13 -7.30 13.21 4.76
C LEU A 13 -7.79 12.17 3.74
N LEU A 14 -6.88 11.34 3.21
CA LEU A 14 -7.23 10.28 2.27
C LEU A 14 -8.21 9.28 2.89
N LEU A 15 -7.95 8.83 4.12
CA LEU A 15 -8.87 7.93 4.83
C LEU A 15 -10.25 8.55 5.05
N ALA A 16 -10.31 9.84 5.37
CA ALA A 16 -11.56 10.55 5.55
C ALA A 16 -12.35 10.63 4.23
N LEU A 17 -11.68 10.81 3.10
CA LEU A 17 -12.30 10.80 1.77
C LEU A 17 -12.80 9.39 1.41
N CYS A 18 -11.98 8.35 1.59
CA CYS A 18 -12.39 6.97 1.30
C CYS A 18 -13.64 6.57 2.09
N ARG A 19 -13.76 6.99 3.35
CA ARG A 19 -14.94 6.70 4.17
C ARG A 19 -16.18 7.52 3.78
N GLN A 20 -16.02 8.67 3.11
CA GLN A 20 -17.15 9.40 2.54
C GLN A 20 -17.68 8.71 1.27
N GLU A 21 -16.78 8.20 0.43
CA GLU A 21 -17.13 7.56 -0.83
C GLU A 21 -17.71 6.14 -0.62
N GLU A 22 -17.08 5.35 0.25
CA GLU A 22 -17.51 3.98 0.57
C GLU A 22 -17.48 3.72 2.09
N PRO A 23 -18.53 4.11 2.82
CA PRO A 23 -18.55 4.03 4.29
C PRO A 23 -18.53 2.60 4.84
N GLU A 24 -19.04 1.63 4.09
CA GLU A 24 -19.11 0.21 4.49
C GLU A 24 -17.78 -0.53 4.28
N THR A 25 -16.84 0.07 3.54
CA THR A 25 -15.53 -0.53 3.26
C THR A 25 -14.62 -0.42 4.49
N GLY A 26 -14.26 -1.58 5.06
CA GLY A 26 -13.36 -1.65 6.21
C GLY A 26 -11.91 -1.39 5.83
N ILE A 27 -11.35 -0.24 6.22
CA ILE A 27 -9.93 0.09 5.99
C ILE A 27 -9.10 -0.26 7.23
N ARG A 28 -8.03 -1.04 7.04
CA ARG A 28 -7.07 -1.39 8.10
C ARG A 28 -5.68 -0.89 7.76
N LEU A 29 -5.04 -0.21 8.71
CA LEU A 29 -3.69 0.31 8.56
C LEU A 29 -2.71 -0.38 9.49
N PHE A 30 -1.52 -0.65 8.97
CA PHE A 30 -0.38 -1.07 9.78
C PHE A 30 0.85 -0.31 9.31
N GLU A 31 1.63 0.14 10.27
CA GLU A 31 2.94 0.73 10.06
C GLU A 31 3.99 -0.37 10.21
N VAL A 32 4.79 -0.58 9.17
CA VAL A 32 5.80 -1.63 9.11
C VAL A 32 7.05 -1.12 8.40
N PRO A 33 8.25 -1.61 8.75
CA PRO A 33 9.47 -1.28 8.00
C PRO A 33 9.34 -1.64 6.51
N LEU A 34 10.02 -0.91 5.63
CA LEU A 34 9.95 -1.09 4.16
C LEU A 34 10.18 -2.55 3.73
N SER A 35 11.16 -3.22 4.33
CA SER A 35 11.46 -4.63 4.04
C SER A 35 10.28 -5.57 4.31
N ARG A 36 9.52 -5.32 5.40
CA ARG A 36 8.31 -6.07 5.73
C ARG A 36 7.15 -5.69 4.82
N GLN A 37 7.04 -4.44 4.42
CA GLN A 37 6.03 -4.02 3.44
C GLN A 37 6.25 -4.72 2.09
N LEU A 38 7.48 -4.71 1.56
CA LEU A 38 7.81 -5.35 0.28
C LEU A 38 7.54 -6.86 0.33
N LYS A 39 7.96 -7.53 1.42
CA LYS A 39 7.68 -8.96 1.61
C LYS A 39 6.18 -9.24 1.73
N GLY A 40 5.43 -8.45 2.49
CA GLY A 40 4.00 -8.67 2.66
C GLY A 40 3.18 -8.39 1.40
N LEU A 41 3.61 -7.46 0.54
CA LEU A 41 3.02 -7.27 -0.79
C LEU A 41 3.32 -8.46 -1.71
N HIS A 42 4.54 -8.98 -1.68
CA HIS A 42 4.92 -10.15 -2.47
C HIS A 42 4.18 -11.43 -2.04
N ASP A 43 3.94 -11.58 -0.74
CA ASP A 43 3.28 -12.75 -0.15
C ASP A 43 1.74 -12.59 -0.04
N ASP A 44 1.15 -11.60 -0.73
CA ASP A 44 -0.29 -11.27 -0.73
C ASP A 44 -0.90 -11.01 0.67
N LEU A 45 -0.07 -10.68 1.66
CA LEU A 45 -0.52 -10.34 3.01
C LEU A 45 -1.13 -8.94 3.07
N TYR A 46 -0.76 -8.08 2.12
CA TYR A 46 -1.22 -6.71 2.01
C TYR A 46 -1.66 -6.43 0.59
N ASP A 47 -2.82 -5.79 0.44
CA ASP A 47 -3.32 -5.40 -0.87
C ASP A 47 -2.54 -4.20 -1.45
N VAL A 48 -2.12 -3.26 -0.59
CA VAL A 48 -1.43 -2.02 -0.97
C VAL A 48 -0.44 -1.53 0.09
N GLY A 49 0.63 -0.85 -0.34
CA GLY A 49 1.66 -0.26 0.52
C GLY A 49 2.09 1.13 0.07
N PHE A 50 2.37 2.01 1.03
CA PHE A 50 2.84 3.38 0.79
C PHE A 50 4.20 3.58 1.48
N ALA A 51 5.20 4.08 0.75
CA ALA A 51 6.52 4.40 1.28
C ALA A 51 7.10 5.61 0.54
N LEU A 52 7.79 6.48 1.26
CA LEU A 52 8.70 7.45 0.63
C LEU A 52 10.11 6.84 0.63
N SER A 53 10.46 6.17 -0.46
CA SER A 53 11.76 5.52 -0.61
C SER A 53 12.22 5.54 -2.06
N ASP A 54 13.51 5.77 -2.27
CA ASP A 54 14.17 5.72 -3.58
C ASP A 54 14.23 4.28 -4.14
N GLU A 55 13.98 3.27 -3.30
CA GLU A 55 14.11 1.84 -3.64
C GLU A 55 12.83 1.25 -4.28
N VAL A 56 11.66 1.87 -4.06
CA VAL A 56 10.34 1.34 -4.43
C VAL A 56 10.13 1.26 -5.94
N ALA A 57 10.84 2.09 -6.71
CA ALA A 57 10.72 2.14 -8.17
C ALA A 57 11.02 0.80 -8.88
N ARG A 58 11.77 -0.11 -8.25
CA ARG A 58 12.13 -1.42 -8.86
C ARG A 58 11.13 -2.54 -8.53
N ALA A 59 10.36 -2.42 -7.45
CA ALA A 59 9.48 -3.49 -6.96
C ALA A 59 8.13 -3.55 -7.69
N LEU A 60 7.70 -2.47 -8.35
CA LEU A 60 6.43 -2.41 -9.10
C LEU A 60 6.52 -2.95 -10.54
N SER A 61 7.50 -3.81 -10.84
CA SER A 61 7.52 -4.55 -12.12
C SER A 61 6.42 -5.61 -12.13
N TRP A 62 5.18 -5.16 -12.32
CA TRP A 62 4.04 -6.01 -12.59
C TRP A 62 4.32 -6.81 -13.88
N SER A 63 4.72 -8.07 -13.70
CA SER A 63 4.74 -9.05 -14.78
C SER A 63 3.30 -9.37 -15.16
N ARG A 64 2.79 -8.72 -16.22
CA ARG A 64 1.59 -9.23 -16.90
C ARG A 64 1.94 -10.59 -17.50
N SER A 65 1.79 -11.67 -16.73
CA SER A 65 1.49 -12.97 -17.35
C SER A 65 0.05 -12.94 -17.83
N GLY A 66 -0.15 -12.26 -18.96
CA GLY A 66 -1.29 -12.54 -19.80
C GLY A 66 -0.96 -13.77 -20.61
N THR A 67 -1.54 -14.92 -20.29
CA THR A 67 -2.18 -15.75 -21.31
C THR A 67 -3.21 -16.67 -20.65
N ASN A 68 -4.47 -16.28 -20.81
CA ASN A 68 -5.58 -17.23 -20.87
C ASN A 68 -5.36 -18.12 -22.12
N ARG A 69 -5.10 -19.41 -21.92
CA ARG A 69 -5.55 -20.54 -22.76
C ARG A 69 -5.32 -21.85 -22.04
#